data_AF-A0A0G4KU94-F1
#
_entry.id   AF-A0A0G4KU94-F1
#
_cell.length_a   1.000
_cell.length_b   1.000
_cell.length_c   1.000
_cell.angle_alpha   90.00
_cell.angle_beta   90.00
_cell.angle_gamma   90.00
#
_symmetry.space_group_name_H-M   'P 1'
#
loop_
_entity.id
_entity.type
_entity.pdbx_description
1 polymer ?
#
loop_
_entity_poly.entity_id
_entity_poly.type
_entity_poly.pdbx_seq_one_letter_code
_entity_poly.pdbx_strand_id
1 'polypeptide(L)'
;MLPGIIDPKRESVGGTPSGKGKSRASNDAPATVEGGALPNLSQKSLFLALYAKVMSGEKRKNEDSEMVMGPQDLGTVVNKQLLPVGRFLSRWFEQRTTEDGDLIGSQGWLEYLYGMVLAKEKNEDKAMEYFIRSVHLFPMNWGCWLEMTSLITRLEDLNRVSRHLPQNIISFIFHLHTSLELYQQGPSLANSLDQLLGIFPTSAFLLTCNALLA
;
A
#
# COMPACT_ATOMS: atom_id res chain seq x y z
N MET A 1 0.41 74.46 25.76
CA MET A 1 -0.42 74.75 26.94
C MET A 1 0.13 73.91 28.09
N LEU A 2 0.49 74.59 29.17
CA LEU A 2 1.26 74.10 30.33
C LEU A 2 0.53 73.00 31.16
N PRO A 3 1.29 72.31 32.03
CA PRO A 3 0.98 71.02 32.67
C PRO A 3 0.46 71.16 34.10
N GLY A 4 0.27 70.03 34.78
CA GLY A 4 0.72 69.89 36.17
C GLY A 4 -0.23 69.21 37.16
N ILE A 5 0.41 68.51 38.12
CA ILE A 5 0.06 68.45 39.56
C ILE A 5 -1.06 67.43 39.86
N ILE A 6 -0.89 66.35 40.67
CA ILE A 6 -0.27 66.17 41.99
C ILE A 6 0.08 64.67 42.23
N ASP A 7 1.23 64.38 42.84
CA ASP A 7 1.57 63.20 43.66
C ASP A 7 1.59 63.67 45.15
N PRO A 8 1.43 62.88 46.26
CA PRO A 8 1.83 61.46 46.41
C PRO A 8 1.07 60.58 47.48
N LYS A 9 1.47 59.29 47.51
CA LYS A 9 1.68 58.36 48.66
C LYS A 9 0.53 57.83 49.57
N ARG A 10 0.36 56.51 49.56
CA ARG A 10 0.37 55.63 50.77
C ARG A 10 0.93 54.23 50.42
N GLU A 11 1.96 53.81 51.16
CA GLU A 11 2.49 52.43 51.26
C GLU A 11 1.40 51.51 51.88
N SER A 12 1.34 50.17 51.76
CA SER A 12 2.40 49.16 51.83
C SER A 12 1.88 47.72 51.56
N VAL A 13 2.79 46.85 51.09
CA VAL A 13 2.90 45.38 51.28
C VAL A 13 2.06 44.40 50.44
N GLY A 14 2.76 43.74 49.49
CA GLY A 14 2.89 42.26 49.47
C GLY A 14 1.95 41.45 48.58
N GLY A 15 2.51 40.74 47.59
CA GLY A 15 1.86 39.59 46.94
C GLY A 15 2.14 39.48 45.44
N THR A 16 2.83 38.42 45.03
CA THR A 16 3.36 38.07 43.70
C THR A 16 2.37 38.08 42.52
N PRO A 17 2.82 38.34 41.27
CA PRO A 17 1.97 38.37 40.10
C PRO A 17 1.91 37.00 39.40
N SER A 18 0.73 36.60 38.93
CA SER A 18 0.66 35.72 37.75
C SER A 18 -0.64 36.01 36.99
N GLY A 19 -0.47 36.70 35.87
CA GLY A 19 -1.53 36.99 34.93
C GLY A 19 -1.37 36.19 33.65
N LYS A 20 -2.53 35.72 33.17
CA LYS A 20 -2.92 35.53 31.76
C LYS A 20 -2.25 34.41 30.97
N GLY A 21 -3.03 33.34 30.81
CA GLY A 21 -3.72 33.08 29.54
C GLY A 21 -2.88 32.47 28.41
N LYS A 22 -3.21 31.23 28.05
CA LYS A 22 -3.14 30.76 26.66
C LYS A 22 -4.06 29.54 26.50
N SER A 23 -5.14 29.77 25.75
CA SER A 23 -6.04 28.76 25.22
C SER A 23 -5.22 27.71 24.49
N ARG A 24 -5.23 26.48 25.01
CA ARG A 24 -4.57 25.35 24.38
C ARG A 24 -5.52 24.82 23.30
N ALA A 25 -5.18 25.07 22.04
CA ALA A 25 -5.83 24.44 20.91
C ALA A 25 -5.80 22.93 21.14
N SER A 26 -6.98 22.32 21.18
CA SER A 26 -7.17 20.89 21.14
C SER A 26 -6.65 20.39 19.79
N ASN A 27 -5.44 19.85 19.78
CA ASN A 27 -4.97 18.99 18.70
C ASN A 27 -5.89 17.76 18.69
N ASP A 28 -6.88 17.77 17.80
CA ASP A 28 -7.52 16.53 17.34
C ASP A 28 -6.45 15.72 16.61
N ALA A 29 -5.75 14.88 17.37
CA ALA A 29 -5.07 13.74 16.82
C ALA A 29 -6.16 12.79 16.27
N PRO A 30 -6.01 12.24 15.05
CA PRO A 30 -6.99 11.28 14.55
C PRO A 30 -6.97 10.06 15.46
N ALA A 31 -8.14 9.77 16.04
CA ALA A 31 -8.36 8.65 16.94
C ALA A 31 -7.68 7.38 16.42
N THR A 32 -6.79 6.83 17.25
CA THR A 32 -6.31 5.47 17.13
C THR A 32 -7.52 4.54 17.07
N VAL A 33 -7.66 3.82 15.96
CA VAL A 33 -8.76 2.88 15.72
C VAL A 33 -8.51 1.63 16.56
N GLU A 34 -8.64 1.75 17.88
CA GLU A 34 -8.74 0.62 18.79
C GLU A 34 -10.21 0.43 19.16
N GLY A 35 -10.80 -0.68 18.71
CA GLY A 35 -12.10 -1.17 19.16
C GLY A 35 -13.37 -0.67 18.46
N GLY A 36 -13.34 0.42 17.69
CA GLY A 36 -14.54 0.96 17.02
C GLY A 36 -15.14 0.04 15.94
N ALA A 37 -16.46 0.12 15.72
CA ALA A 37 -17.11 -0.50 14.56
C ALA A 37 -16.45 -0.03 13.26
N LEU A 38 -16.33 -0.91 12.26
CA LEU A 38 -15.76 -0.52 10.97
C LEU A 38 -16.61 0.60 10.37
N PRO A 39 -15.99 1.66 9.85
CA PRO A 39 -16.74 2.80 9.34
C PRO A 39 -17.49 2.40 8.07
N ASN A 40 -18.74 2.87 7.93
CA ASN A 40 -19.59 2.60 6.77
C ASN A 40 -19.13 3.44 5.57
N LEU A 41 -18.03 3.02 4.93
CA LEU A 41 -17.50 3.62 3.70
C LEU A 41 -17.71 2.69 2.50
N SER A 42 -17.74 3.29 1.31
CA SER A 42 -17.59 2.54 0.06
C SER A 42 -16.20 1.89 0.00
N GLN A 43 -16.07 0.76 -0.68
CA GLN A 43 -14.78 0.09 -0.84
C GLN A 43 -13.74 0.95 -1.54
N LYS A 44 -14.15 1.76 -2.54
CA LYS A 44 -13.25 2.68 -3.25
C LYS A 44 -12.70 3.76 -2.32
N SER A 45 -13.57 4.36 -1.50
CA SER A 45 -13.16 5.36 -0.51
C SER A 45 -12.26 4.74 0.56
N LEU A 46 -12.57 3.52 0.99
CA LEU A 46 -11.78 2.78 1.96
C LEU A 46 -10.38 2.46 1.41
N PHE A 47 -10.31 1.92 0.19
CA PHE A 47 -9.05 1.67 -0.51
C PHE A 47 -8.21 2.95 -0.60
N LEU A 48 -8.80 4.04 -1.08
CA LEU A 48 -8.08 5.31 -1.21
C LEU A 48 -7.53 5.81 0.13
N ALA A 49 -8.33 5.76 1.20
CA ALA A 49 -7.92 6.20 2.52
C ALA A 49 -6.78 5.34 3.09
N LEU A 50 -6.88 4.02 2.98
CA LEU A 50 -5.86 3.09 3.49
C LEU A 50 -4.60 3.13 2.63
N TYR A 51 -4.73 3.17 1.31
CA TYR A 51 -3.61 3.31 0.39
C TYR A 51 -2.85 4.62 0.61
N ALA A 52 -3.56 5.74 0.79
CA ALA A 52 -2.93 7.02 1.14
C ALA A 52 -2.14 6.94 2.47
N LYS A 53 -2.64 6.20 3.47
CA LYS A 53 -1.89 5.93 4.71
C LYS A 53 -0.63 5.13 4.45
N VAL A 54 -0.72 4.04 3.68
CA VAL A 54 0.45 3.23 3.31
C VAL A 54 1.49 4.08 2.59
N MET A 55 1.09 4.86 1.57
CA MET A 55 1.98 5.71 0.79
C MET A 55 2.60 6.84 1.61
N SER A 56 1.85 7.46 2.53
CA SER A 56 2.42 8.46 3.45
C SER A 56 3.47 7.84 4.36
N GLY A 57 3.28 6.58 4.76
CA GLY A 57 4.23 5.83 5.53
C GLY A 57 5.48 5.43 4.74
N GLU A 58 5.34 5.01 3.48
CA GLU A 58 6.49 4.73 2.59
C GLU A 58 7.29 6.00 2.32
N LYS A 59 6.63 7.13 2.12
CA LYS A 59 7.31 8.43 1.95
C LYS A 59 8.17 8.77 3.17
N ARG A 60 7.60 8.70 4.38
CA ARG A 60 8.36 8.97 5.62
C ARG A 60 9.50 7.99 5.82
N LYS A 61 9.27 6.70 5.53
CA LYS A 61 10.32 5.68 5.56
C LYS A 61 11.47 6.05 4.61
N ASN A 62 11.18 6.52 3.40
CA ASN A 62 12.20 6.95 2.46
C ASN A 62 12.97 8.18 2.97
N GLU A 63 12.27 9.21 3.45
CA GLU A 63 12.88 10.43 4.03
C GLU A 63 13.78 10.11 5.24
N ASP A 64 13.30 9.25 6.16
CA ASP A 64 14.05 8.82 7.34
C ASP A 64 15.29 7.99 6.95
N SER A 65 15.20 7.20 5.85
CA SER A 65 16.32 6.40 5.34
C SER A 65 17.42 7.25 4.69
N GLU A 66 17.07 8.40 4.09
CA GLU A 66 18.05 9.35 3.54
C GLU A 66 18.85 10.07 4.63
N MET A 67 18.31 10.19 5.84
CA MET A 67 18.99 10.78 6.99
C MET A 67 19.92 9.80 7.74
N VAL A 68 19.99 8.54 7.31
CA VAL A 68 20.85 7.51 7.90
C VAL A 68 22.30 7.70 7.43
N MET A 69 23.19 8.06 8.36
CA MET A 69 24.63 8.26 8.11
C MET A 69 25.48 6.98 8.29
N GLY A 70 24.89 5.82 8.61
CA GLY A 70 25.68 4.60 8.86
C GLY A 70 24.97 3.26 8.61
N PRO A 71 25.74 2.15 8.43
CA PRO A 71 25.18 0.82 8.08
C PRO A 71 24.26 0.19 9.12
N GLN A 72 24.32 0.65 10.38
CA GLN A 72 23.57 0.06 11.50
C GLN A 72 22.11 0.54 11.59
N ASP A 73 21.78 1.69 10.99
CA ASP A 73 20.42 2.26 11.03
C ASP A 73 19.55 1.87 9.83
N LEU A 74 20.12 1.20 8.82
CA LEU A 74 19.39 0.82 7.59
C LEU A 74 18.25 -0.21 7.86
N GLY A 75 18.35 -0.98 8.94
CA GLY A 75 17.38 -2.02 9.30
C GLY A 75 16.22 -1.56 10.19
N THR A 76 16.26 -0.33 10.73
CA THR A 76 15.29 0.15 11.73
C THR A 76 14.17 0.99 11.14
N VAL A 77 14.34 1.51 9.93
CA VAL A 77 13.39 2.40 9.27
C VAL A 77 12.31 1.57 8.55
N VAL A 78 11.20 1.34 9.25
CA VAL A 78 10.02 0.64 8.73
C VAL A 78 8.82 1.56 8.61
N ASN A 79 7.93 1.25 7.68
CA ASN A 79 6.68 1.98 7.52
C ASN A 79 5.73 1.67 8.70
N LYS A 80 5.59 2.63 9.62
CA LYS A 80 4.73 2.55 10.81
C LYS A 80 3.23 2.42 10.50
N GLN A 81 2.80 2.68 9.26
CA GLN A 81 1.40 2.59 8.84
C GLN A 81 0.99 1.18 8.38
N LEU A 82 1.94 0.28 8.11
CA LEU A 82 1.64 -1.09 7.67
C LEU A 82 0.82 -1.85 8.72
N LEU A 83 1.27 -1.88 9.97
CA LEU A 83 0.61 -2.63 11.03
C LEU A 83 -0.84 -2.15 11.32
N PRO A 84 -1.13 -0.83 11.47
CA PRO A 84 -2.51 -0.36 11.60
C PRO A 84 -3.40 -0.72 10.41
N VAL A 85 -2.88 -0.59 9.18
CA VAL A 85 -3.65 -0.90 7.96
C VAL A 85 -3.89 -2.40 7.84
N GLY A 86 -2.88 -3.23 8.11
CA GLY A 86 -2.98 -4.68 8.10
C GLY A 86 -4.00 -5.20 9.11
N ARG A 87 -3.98 -4.70 10.36
CA ARG A 87 -4.99 -5.04 11.37
C ARG A 87 -6.40 -4.64 10.96
N PHE A 88 -6.55 -3.45 10.38
CA PHE A 88 -7.84 -2.98 9.90
C PHE A 88 -8.37 -3.89 8.78
N LEU A 89 -7.53 -4.22 7.79
CA LEU A 89 -7.90 -5.07 6.66
C LEU A 89 -8.21 -6.51 7.11
N SER A 90 -7.41 -7.10 8.01
CA SER A 90 -7.68 -8.42 8.60
C SER A 90 -9.08 -8.45 9.21
N ARG A 91 -9.41 -7.47 10.06
CA ARG A 91 -10.74 -7.36 10.68
C ARG A 91 -11.84 -7.15 9.63
N TRP A 92 -11.57 -6.36 8.58
CA TRP A 92 -12.53 -6.14 7.50
C TRP A 92 -12.85 -7.43 6.74
N PHE A 93 -11.85 -8.25 6.46
CA PHE A 93 -12.04 -9.55 5.82
C PHE A 93 -12.71 -10.56 6.76
N GLU A 94 -12.28 -10.66 8.02
CA GLU A 94 -12.88 -11.56 9.01
C GLU A 94 -14.39 -11.32 9.19
N GLN A 95 -14.85 -10.07 9.13
CA GLN A 95 -16.29 -9.74 9.25
C GLN A 95 -17.11 -10.06 8.00
N ARG A 96 -16.47 -10.33 6.86
CA ARG A 96 -17.11 -10.45 5.54
C ARG A 96 -16.78 -11.75 4.81
N THR A 97 -15.94 -12.58 5.41
CA THR A 97 -15.62 -13.92 4.91
C THR A 97 -16.75 -14.85 5.34
N THR A 98 -17.43 -15.43 4.35
CA THR A 98 -18.46 -16.46 4.58
C THR A 98 -17.79 -17.76 5.01
N GLU A 99 -18.54 -18.71 5.59
CA GLU A 99 -18.00 -20.03 5.97
C GLU A 99 -17.33 -20.77 4.79
N ASP A 100 -17.78 -20.50 3.56
CA ASP A 100 -17.21 -21.04 2.32
C ASP A 100 -15.93 -20.31 1.84
N GLY A 101 -15.47 -19.28 2.56
CA GLY A 101 -14.30 -18.47 2.19
C GLY A 101 -14.59 -17.36 1.18
N ASP A 102 -15.84 -17.23 0.72
CA ASP A 102 -16.26 -16.21 -0.24
C ASP A 102 -16.47 -14.84 0.41
N LEU A 103 -15.88 -13.82 -0.21
CA LEU A 103 -15.98 -12.42 0.18
C LEU A 103 -17.12 -11.74 -0.59
N ILE A 104 -18.26 -11.57 0.08
CA ILE A 104 -19.45 -11.03 -0.57
C ILE A 104 -19.22 -9.56 -0.95
N GLY A 105 -19.28 -9.30 -2.26
CA GLY A 105 -19.31 -7.95 -2.84
C GLY A 105 -17.95 -7.25 -2.94
N SER A 106 -16.82 -7.94 -2.74
CA SER A 106 -15.50 -7.33 -2.88
C SER A 106 -15.14 -7.00 -4.34
N GLN A 107 -14.35 -5.95 -4.53
CA GLN A 107 -13.95 -5.42 -5.85
C GLN A 107 -12.48 -5.71 -6.22
N GLY A 108 -11.74 -6.47 -5.40
CA GLY A 108 -10.32 -6.81 -5.63
C GLY A 108 -9.31 -5.78 -5.13
N TRP A 109 -9.70 -4.51 -4.96
CA TRP A 109 -8.80 -3.43 -4.53
C TRP A 109 -8.28 -3.61 -3.10
N LEU A 110 -9.13 -4.11 -2.19
CA LEU A 110 -8.75 -4.30 -0.78
C LEU A 110 -7.87 -5.54 -0.63
N GLU A 111 -8.12 -6.59 -1.41
CA GLU A 111 -7.30 -7.80 -1.48
C GLU A 111 -5.90 -7.45 -1.99
N TYR A 112 -5.81 -6.65 -3.07
CA TYR A 112 -4.54 -6.12 -3.55
C TYR A 112 -3.79 -5.35 -2.45
N LEU A 113 -4.46 -4.40 -1.78
CA LEU A 113 -3.83 -3.62 -0.74
C LEU A 113 -3.36 -4.46 0.44
N TYR A 114 -4.15 -5.46 0.84
CA TYR A 114 -3.79 -6.34 1.94
C TYR A 114 -2.64 -7.27 1.57
N GLY A 115 -2.64 -7.80 0.34
CA GLY A 115 -1.51 -8.56 -0.21
C GLY A 115 -0.22 -7.74 -0.20
N MET A 116 -0.28 -6.45 -0.59
CA MET A 116 0.89 -5.57 -0.48
C MET A 116 1.40 -5.44 0.96
N VAL A 117 0.50 -5.22 1.92
CA VAL A 117 0.87 -5.11 3.33
C VAL A 117 1.52 -6.40 3.83
N LEU A 118 0.91 -7.56 3.53
CA LEU A 118 1.44 -8.88 3.89
C LEU A 118 2.81 -9.15 3.28
N ALA A 119 3.01 -8.80 2.01
CA ALA A 119 4.30 -8.93 1.34
C ALA A 119 5.39 -8.09 2.03
N LYS A 120 5.07 -6.85 2.42
CA LYS A 120 6.00 -6.00 3.19
C LYS A 120 6.26 -6.52 4.61
N GLU A 121 5.33 -7.27 5.19
CA GLU A 121 5.50 -7.99 6.46
C GLU A 121 6.21 -9.36 6.31
N LYS A 122 6.68 -9.69 5.10
CA LYS A 122 7.35 -10.96 4.75
C LYS A 122 6.44 -12.19 4.85
N ASN A 123 5.13 -12.00 4.74
CA ASN A 123 4.16 -13.09 4.67
C ASN A 123 3.76 -13.34 3.20
N GLU A 124 4.71 -13.86 2.43
CA GLU A 124 4.62 -13.97 0.97
C GLU A 124 3.55 -14.96 0.52
N ASP A 125 3.39 -16.08 1.23
CA ASP A 125 2.37 -17.10 0.90
C ASP A 125 0.95 -16.53 0.98
N LYS A 126 0.61 -15.86 2.09
CA LYS A 126 -0.70 -15.20 2.22
C LYS A 126 -0.83 -14.03 1.26
N ALA A 127 0.24 -13.28 1.01
CA ALA A 127 0.21 -12.19 0.04
C ALA A 127 -0.18 -12.71 -1.35
N MET A 128 0.43 -13.81 -1.79
CA MET A 128 0.11 -14.47 -3.06
C MET A 128 -1.35 -14.90 -3.12
N GLU A 129 -1.90 -15.50 -2.06
CA GLU A 129 -3.32 -15.88 -2.01
C GLU A 129 -4.25 -14.68 -2.22
N TYR A 130 -3.99 -13.55 -1.56
CA TYR A 130 -4.79 -12.33 -1.71
C TYR A 130 -4.61 -11.68 -3.08
N PHE A 131 -3.40 -11.70 -3.66
CA PHE A 131 -3.20 -11.23 -5.02
C PHE A 131 -3.97 -12.06 -6.05
N ILE A 132 -3.95 -13.40 -5.91
CA ILE A 132 -4.74 -14.30 -6.75
C ILE A 132 -6.23 -13.95 -6.65
N ARG A 133 -6.77 -13.76 -5.43
CA ARG A 133 -8.17 -13.33 -5.25
C ARG A 133 -8.45 -11.99 -5.93
N SER A 134 -7.56 -11.01 -5.76
CA SER A 134 -7.66 -9.69 -6.39
C SER A 134 -7.75 -9.78 -7.92
N VAL A 135 -6.85 -10.54 -8.57
CA VAL A 135 -6.83 -10.61 -10.04
C VAL A 135 -8.00 -11.38 -10.63
N HIS A 136 -8.68 -12.25 -9.88
CA HIS A 136 -9.94 -12.83 -10.32
C HIS A 136 -11.07 -11.80 -10.33
N LEU A 137 -11.13 -10.93 -9.32
CA LEU A 137 -12.15 -9.89 -9.21
C LEU A 137 -11.90 -8.73 -10.18
N PHE A 138 -10.64 -8.34 -10.34
CA PHE A 138 -10.26 -7.25 -11.23
C PHE A 138 -8.92 -7.53 -11.95
N PRO A 139 -8.96 -8.28 -13.07
CA PRO A 139 -7.75 -8.65 -13.83
C PRO A 139 -6.98 -7.47 -14.41
N MET A 140 -7.60 -6.30 -14.56
CA MET A 140 -6.99 -5.13 -15.19
C MET A 140 -6.03 -4.35 -14.27
N ASN A 141 -5.93 -4.72 -12.98
CA ASN A 141 -4.95 -4.13 -12.09
C ASN A 141 -3.54 -4.70 -12.35
N TRP A 142 -2.83 -4.14 -13.33
CA TRP A 142 -1.45 -4.52 -13.63
C TRP A 142 -0.50 -4.42 -12.43
N GLY A 143 -0.73 -3.47 -11.51
CA GLY A 143 0.06 -3.36 -10.30
C GLY A 143 0.02 -4.63 -9.44
N CYS A 144 -1.13 -5.32 -9.37
CA CYS A 144 -1.24 -6.59 -8.65
C CYS A 144 -0.41 -7.70 -9.30
N TRP A 145 -0.39 -7.75 -10.64
CA TRP A 145 0.41 -8.71 -11.40
C TRP A 145 1.92 -8.49 -11.21
N LEU A 146 2.35 -7.23 -11.11
CA LEU A 146 3.75 -6.88 -10.82
C LEU A 146 4.15 -7.27 -9.39
N GLU A 147 3.29 -7.05 -8.39
CA GLU A 147 3.55 -7.52 -7.03
C GLU A 147 3.67 -9.06 -6.99
N MET A 148 2.80 -9.78 -7.68
CA MET A 148 2.92 -11.24 -7.82
C MET A 148 4.24 -11.66 -8.48
N THR A 149 4.64 -10.97 -9.55
CA THR A 149 5.92 -11.20 -10.23
C THR A 149 7.09 -11.07 -9.25
N SER A 150 7.07 -10.05 -8.39
CA SER A 150 8.14 -9.81 -7.41
C SER A 150 8.29 -10.91 -6.35
N LEU A 151 7.22 -11.68 -6.10
CA LEU A 151 7.23 -12.82 -5.17
C LEU A 151 7.63 -14.14 -5.85
N ILE A 152 7.62 -14.19 -7.20
CA ILE A 152 7.93 -15.40 -7.96
C ILE A 152 9.40 -15.37 -8.34
N THR A 153 10.19 -16.24 -7.71
CA THR A 153 11.65 -16.31 -7.93
C THR A 153 12.07 -17.46 -8.84
N ARG A 154 11.18 -18.45 -9.07
CA ARG A 154 11.46 -19.66 -9.86
C ARG A 154 10.33 -19.94 -10.85
N LEU A 155 10.69 -20.57 -11.97
CA LEU A 155 9.74 -20.98 -13.00
C LEU A 155 8.73 -22.02 -12.49
N GLU A 156 9.14 -22.89 -11.57
CA GLU A 156 8.24 -23.85 -10.90
C GLU A 156 7.10 -23.15 -10.16
N ASP A 157 7.41 -22.05 -9.46
CA ASP A 157 6.42 -21.26 -8.75
C ASP A 157 5.47 -20.55 -9.71
N LEU A 158 6.00 -19.99 -10.81
CA LEU A 158 5.17 -19.42 -11.87
C LEU A 158 4.18 -20.45 -12.42
N ASN A 159 4.64 -21.68 -12.70
CA ASN A 159 3.79 -22.74 -13.21
C ASN A 159 2.73 -23.19 -12.19
N ARG A 160 3.07 -23.20 -10.90
CA ARG A 160 2.12 -23.51 -9.82
C ARG A 160 1.06 -22.41 -9.69
N VAL A 161 1.46 -21.14 -9.66
CA VAL A 161 0.56 -19.99 -9.58
C VAL A 161 -0.34 -19.92 -10.81
N SER A 162 0.21 -20.14 -12.01
CA SER A 162 -0.53 -20.02 -13.28
C SER A 162 -1.77 -20.91 -13.37
N ARG A 163 -1.77 -22.07 -12.69
CA ARG A 163 -2.94 -22.98 -12.63
C ARG A 163 -4.13 -22.39 -11.88
N HIS A 164 -3.88 -21.40 -11.02
CA HIS A 164 -4.87 -20.75 -10.19
C HIS A 164 -5.22 -19.37 -10.73
N LEU A 165 -4.76 -18.97 -11.92
CA LEU A 165 -5.06 -17.64 -12.47
C LEU A 165 -6.30 -17.69 -13.37
N PRO A 166 -7.04 -16.57 -13.48
CA PRO A 166 -8.12 -16.47 -14.45
C PRO A 166 -7.58 -16.63 -15.87
N GLN A 167 -8.26 -17.37 -16.74
CA GLN A 167 -7.85 -17.52 -18.14
C GLN A 167 -8.30 -16.31 -18.97
N ASN A 168 -7.44 -15.29 -19.07
CA ASN A 168 -7.70 -14.10 -19.86
C ASN A 168 -6.40 -13.53 -20.45
N ILE A 169 -6.54 -12.53 -21.30
CA ILE A 169 -5.42 -11.91 -22.02
C ILE A 169 -4.35 -11.33 -21.09
N ILE A 170 -4.74 -10.79 -19.94
CA ILE A 170 -3.80 -10.20 -18.98
C ILE A 170 -2.98 -11.30 -18.30
N SER A 171 -3.57 -12.47 -18.02
CA SER A 171 -2.83 -13.61 -17.48
C SER A 171 -1.77 -14.15 -18.45
N PHE A 172 -2.03 -14.09 -19.77
CA PHE A 172 -1.00 -14.41 -20.78
C PHE A 172 0.13 -13.37 -20.79
N ILE A 173 -0.21 -12.08 -20.72
CA ILE A 173 0.78 -10.99 -20.62
C ILE A 173 1.60 -11.12 -19.34
N PHE A 174 0.97 -11.48 -18.22
CA PHE A 174 1.64 -11.77 -16.95
C PHE A 174 2.61 -12.95 -17.07
N HIS A 175 2.17 -14.06 -17.67
CA HIS A 175 3.03 -15.23 -17.84
C HIS A 175 4.24 -14.90 -18.73
N LEU A 176 4.04 -14.15 -19.80
CA LEU A 176 5.11 -13.63 -20.65
C LEU A 176 6.09 -12.75 -19.86
N HIS A 177 5.57 -11.73 -19.17
CA HIS A 177 6.35 -10.78 -18.38
C HIS A 177 7.21 -11.49 -17.32
N THR A 178 6.58 -12.34 -16.50
CA THR A 178 7.27 -13.05 -15.42
C THR A 178 8.28 -14.06 -15.96
N SER A 179 8.00 -14.71 -17.09
CA SER A 179 8.98 -15.62 -17.72
C SER A 179 10.24 -14.88 -18.18
N LEU A 180 10.07 -13.69 -18.78
CA LEU A 180 11.20 -12.83 -19.18
C LEU A 180 12.00 -12.33 -17.96
N GLU A 181 11.32 -11.91 -16.90
CA GLU A 181 11.97 -11.47 -15.65
C GLU A 181 12.80 -12.60 -15.00
N LEU A 182 12.34 -13.85 -15.13
CA LEU A 182 13.05 -15.06 -14.71
C LEU A 182 14.14 -15.50 -15.71
N TYR A 183 14.48 -14.66 -16.69
CA TYR A 183 15.43 -14.92 -17.77
C TYR A 183 15.14 -16.22 -18.54
N GLN A 184 13.87 -16.62 -18.59
CA GLN A 184 13.46 -17.79 -19.36
C GLN A 184 13.24 -17.40 -20.80
N GLN A 185 13.92 -18.11 -21.69
CA GLN A 185 13.93 -17.90 -23.13
C GLN A 185 13.54 -19.23 -23.78
N GLY A 186 12.59 -19.22 -24.71
CA GLY A 186 12.19 -20.46 -25.36
C GLY A 186 11.22 -20.28 -26.52
N PRO A 187 11.14 -21.28 -27.42
CA PRO A 187 10.25 -21.22 -28.60
C PRO A 187 8.78 -21.05 -28.23
N SER A 188 8.34 -21.64 -27.11
CA SER A 188 6.98 -21.48 -26.60
C SER A 188 6.63 -20.05 -26.21
N LEU A 189 7.61 -19.32 -25.63
CA LEU A 189 7.45 -17.94 -25.21
C LEU A 189 7.41 -17.01 -26.42
N ALA A 190 8.28 -17.23 -27.41
CA ALA A 190 8.27 -16.50 -28.67
C ALA A 190 6.94 -16.68 -29.42
N ASN A 191 6.44 -17.91 -29.54
CA ASN A 191 5.14 -18.17 -30.14
C ASN A 191 3.99 -17.47 -29.40
N SER A 192 4.04 -17.44 -28.07
CA SER A 192 3.01 -16.75 -27.26
C SER A 192 3.07 -15.23 -27.46
N LEU A 193 4.27 -14.68 -27.58
CA LEU A 193 4.47 -13.26 -27.87
C LEU A 193 3.98 -12.90 -29.27
N ASP A 194 4.25 -13.71 -30.29
CA ASP A 194 3.75 -13.49 -31.66
C ASP A 194 2.22 -13.49 -31.70
N GLN A 195 1.57 -14.39 -30.95
CA GLN A 195 0.11 -14.38 -30.80
C GLN A 195 -0.39 -13.09 -30.15
N LEU A 196 0.28 -12.61 -29.10
CA LEU A 196 -0.08 -11.35 -28.45
C LEU A 196 0.15 -10.14 -29.35
N LEU A 197 1.23 -10.11 -30.14
CA LEU A 197 1.51 -9.07 -31.13
C LEU A 197 0.50 -9.11 -32.30
N GLY A 198 -0.05 -10.27 -32.64
CA GLY A 198 -1.16 -10.38 -33.58
C GLY A 198 -2.42 -9.65 -33.11
N ILE A 199 -2.63 -9.57 -31.79
CA ILE A 199 -3.77 -8.87 -31.18
C ILE A 199 -3.44 -7.38 -30.89
N PHE A 200 -2.23 -7.11 -30.40
CA PHE A 200 -1.77 -5.77 -30.00
C PHE A 200 -0.47 -5.38 -30.71
N PRO A 201 -0.49 -5.16 -32.03
CA PRO A 201 0.72 -4.99 -32.83
C PRO A 201 1.50 -3.70 -32.51
N THR A 202 0.82 -2.69 -31.97
CA THR A 202 1.42 -1.39 -31.63
C THR A 202 1.73 -1.24 -30.14
N SER A 203 1.64 -2.33 -29.36
CA SER A 203 1.93 -2.29 -27.94
C SER A 203 3.43 -2.10 -27.71
N ALA A 204 3.84 -0.93 -27.21
CA ALA A 204 5.23 -0.65 -26.88
C ALA A 204 5.82 -1.71 -25.92
N PHE A 205 5.02 -2.16 -24.95
CA PHE A 205 5.41 -3.21 -24.01
C PHE A 205 5.78 -4.53 -24.72
N LEU A 206 4.89 -5.04 -25.59
CA LEU A 206 5.14 -6.30 -26.29
C LEU A 206 6.28 -6.18 -27.31
N LEU A 207 6.43 -5.02 -27.95
CA LEU A 207 7.55 -4.75 -28.84
C LEU A 207 8.89 -4.76 -28.08
N THR A 208 8.92 -4.23 -26.85
CA THR A 208 10.08 -4.35 -25.97
C THR A 208 10.35 -5.81 -25.60
N CYS A 209 9.33 -6.58 -25.23
CA CYS A 209 9.48 -8.02 -24.98
C CYS A 209 10.06 -8.74 -26.21
N ASN A 210 9.63 -8.38 -27.41
CA ASN A 210 10.11 -8.99 -28.65
C ASN A 210 11.59 -8.68 -28.92
N ALA A 211 11.98 -7.43 -28.69
CA ALA A 211 13.38 -7.03 -28.80
C ALA A 211 14.30 -7.71 -27.77
N LEU A 212 13.76 -8.18 -26.64
CA LEU A 212 14.52 -8.94 -25.63
C LEU A 212 14.65 -10.43 -25.97
N LEU A 213 13.81 -10.96 -26.86
CA LEU A 213 13.87 -12.35 -27.33
C LEU A 213 14.69 -12.53 -28.63
N ALA A 214 14.92 -11.43 -29.37
CA ALA A 214 15.64 -11.39 -30.64
C ALA A 214 17.17 -11.33 -30.44
#